data_AF-A0A4S5JII9-F1
#
_entry.id   AF-A0A4S5JII9-F1
#
_cell.length_a   1.000
_cell.length_b   1.000
_cell.length_c   1.000
_cell.angle_alpha   90.00
_cell.angle_beta   90.00
_cell.angle_gamma   90.00
#
_symmetry.space_group_name_H-M   'P 1'
#
loop_
_entity.id
_entity.type
_entity.pdbx_description
1 polymer ?
#
loop_
_entity_poly.entity_id
_entity_poly.type
_entity_poly.pdbx_seq_one_letter_code
_entity_poly.pdbx_strand_id
1 'polypeptide(L)' 'DICIIDADVQYDCQPSSFISAGKNSPFGGWLFQHQVSHTLFQGKVVYQRSA' A
#
# COMPACT_ATOMS: atom_id res chain seq x y z
N ASP A 1 13.69 -10.76 -1.49
CA ASP A 1 12.48 -9.91 -1.66
C ASP A 1 12.33 -9.00 -0.46
N ILE A 2 11.97 -7.74 -0.69
CA ILE A 2 12.01 -6.66 0.32
C ILE A 2 10.79 -5.75 0.15
N CYS A 3 10.21 -5.30 1.26
CA CYS A 3 9.28 -4.18 1.29
C CYS A 3 9.86 -3.04 2.13
N ILE A 4 9.73 -1.81 1.64
CA ILE A 4 10.07 -0.60 2.41
C ILE A 4 8.78 0.00 2.93
N ILE A 5 8.72 0.24 4.23
CA ILE A 5 7.56 0.80 4.92
C ILE A 5 7.89 2.20 5.39
N ASP A 6 7.03 3.14 5.05
CA ASP A 6 7.04 4.49 5.59
C ASP A 6 6.35 4.47 6.96
N ALA A 7 7.12 4.67 8.02
CA ALA A 7 6.66 4.58 9.40
C ALA A 7 5.93 5.83 9.89
N ASP A 8 6.03 6.96 9.18
CA ASP A 8 5.51 8.23 9.67
C ASP A 8 4.16 8.61 9.03
N VAL A 9 3.62 7.75 8.16
CA VAL A 9 2.35 7.97 7.46
C VAL A 9 1.18 7.26 8.12
N GLN A 10 0.04 7.95 8.16
CA GLN A 10 -1.28 7.36 8.36
C GLN A 10 -2.12 7.55 7.10
N TYR A 11 -2.97 6.58 6.77
CA TYR A 11 -3.83 6.68 5.59
C TYR A 11 -5.16 5.96 5.78
N ASP A 12 -6.22 6.49 5.16
CA ASP A 12 -7.51 5.83 5.11
C ASP A 12 -7.48 4.70 4.07
N CYS A 13 -7.94 3.53 4.47
CA CYS A 13 -8.20 2.41 3.58
C CYS A 13 -9.40 2.74 2.69
N GLN A 14 -9.13 3.16 1.46
CA GLN A 14 -10.15 3.45 0.46
C GLN A 14 -10.15 2.33 -0.59
N PRO A 15 -11.05 1.32 -0.52
CA PRO A 15 -11.01 0.20 -1.46
C PRO A 15 -11.11 0.66 -2.92
N SER A 16 -11.77 1.79 -3.17
CA SER A 16 -11.85 2.45 -4.48
C SER A 16 -10.48 2.79 -5.07
N SER A 17 -9.48 3.13 -4.25
CA SER A 17 -8.11 3.49 -4.69
C SER A 17 -7.19 2.29 -4.94
N PHE A 18 -7.64 1.06 -4.67
CA PHE A 18 -6.80 -0.12 -4.84
C PHE A 18 -6.41 -0.33 -6.30
N ILE A 19 -5.21 -0.85 -6.56
CA ILE A 19 -4.80 -1.24 -7.93
C ILE A 19 -5.57 -2.49 -8.39
N SER A 20 -5.86 -3.41 -7.45
CA SER A 20 -6.67 -4.60 -7.71
C SER A 20 -8.04 -4.25 -8.30
N ALA A 21 -8.52 -5.08 -9.24
CA ALA A 21 -9.88 -4.98 -9.78
C ALA A 21 -10.95 -5.24 -8.70
N GLY A 22 -10.68 -6.14 -7.75
CA GLY A 22 -11.57 -6.42 -6.62
C GLY A 22 -11.52 -5.32 -5.57
N LYS A 23 -12.69 -4.76 -5.23
CA LYS A 23 -12.86 -3.65 -4.25
C LYS A 23 -13.57 -4.08 -2.97
N ASN A 24 -13.88 -5.37 -2.84
CA ASN A 24 -14.65 -5.97 -1.75
C ASN A 24 -13.80 -6.19 -0.49
N SER A 25 -13.21 -5.14 0.04
CA SER A 25 -12.44 -5.18 1.29
C SER A 25 -13.33 -4.88 2.50
N PRO A 26 -13.32 -5.72 3.56
CA PRO A 26 -14.03 -5.41 4.80
C PRO A 26 -13.38 -4.27 5.60
N PHE A 27 -12.20 -3.80 5.20
CA PHE A 27 -11.43 -2.77 5.89
C PHE A 27 -11.67 -1.36 5.37
N GLY A 28 -12.68 -1.16 4.49
CA GLY A 28 -12.97 0.16 3.95
C GLY A 28 -13.27 1.19 5.04
N GLY A 29 -12.65 2.36 4.96
CA GLY A 29 -12.76 3.45 5.93
C GLY A 29 -11.91 3.31 7.19
N TRP A 30 -11.09 2.26 7.31
CA TRP A 30 -10.15 2.12 8.42
C TRP A 30 -8.96 3.05 8.26
N LEU A 31 -8.52 3.69 9.35
CA LEU A 31 -7.27 4.44 9.38
C LEU A 31 -6.11 3.50 9.73
N PHE A 32 -5.20 3.29 8.79
CA PHE A 32 -4.01 2.47 9.00
C PHE A 32 -2.79 3.32 9.37
N GLN A 33 -1.92 2.72 10.18
CA GLN A 33 -0.60 3.26 10.50
C GLN A 33 0.45 2.56 9.65
N HIS A 34 1.37 3.37 9.14
CA HIS A 34 2.46 2.97 8.25
C HIS A 34 1.97 2.45 6.90
N GLN A 35 2.73 2.73 5.84
CA GLN A 35 2.34 2.29 4.50
C GLN A 35 3.54 1.82 3.71
N VAL A 36 3.37 0.75 2.94
CA VAL A 36 4.40 0.28 2.01
C VAL A 36 4.64 1.36 0.96
N SER A 37 5.88 1.83 0.85
CA SER A 37 6.30 2.78 -0.17
C SER A 37 6.91 2.09 -1.38
N HIS A 38 7.60 0.97 -1.18
CA HIS A 38 8.25 0.22 -2.27
C HIS A 38 8.21 -1.29 -2.02
N THR A 39 8.11 -2.05 -3.11
CA THR A 39 8.31 -3.51 -3.10
C THR A 39 9.39 -3.86 -4.12
N LEU A 40 10.38 -4.63 -3.68
CA LEU A 40 11.46 -5.15 -4.51
C LEU A 40 11.38 -6.67 -4.61
N PHE A 41 11.31 -7.17 -5.84
CA PHE A 41 11.35 -8.59 -6.15
C PHE A 41 12.58 -8.89 -6.98
N GLN A 42 13.42 -9.82 -6.52
CA GLN A 42 14.71 -10.13 -7.17
C GLN A 42 15.58 -8.88 -7.45
N GLY A 43 15.60 -7.94 -6.51
CA GLY A 43 16.37 -6.70 -6.61
C GLY A 43 15.77 -5.64 -7.54
N LYS A 44 14.62 -5.88 -8.18
CA LYS A 44 13.91 -4.92 -9.04
C LYS A 44 12.75 -4.29 -8.30
N VAL A 45 12.58 -2.97 -8.41
CA VAL A 45 11.39 -2.27 -7.90
C VAL A 45 10.19 -2.65 -8.77
N VAL A 46 9.22 -3.32 -8.17
CA VAL A 46 7.99 -3.76 -8.85
C VAL A 46 6.75 -2.96 -8.40
N TYR A 47 6.87 -2.25 -7.30
CA TYR A 47 5.87 -1.31 -6.82
C TYR A 47 6.57 -0.10 -6.19
N GLN A 48 6.03 1.08 -6.47
CA GLN A 48 6.40 2.33 -5.83
C GLN A 48 5.12 3.15 -5.62
N ARG A 49 4.91 3.64 -4.41
CA ARG A 49 3.81 4.55 -4.09
C ARG A 49 4.09 5.90 -4.74
N SER A 50 3.19 6.36 -5.61
CA SER A 50 3.22 7.72 -6.16
C SER A 50 2.93 8.74 -5.06
N ALA A 51 3.57 9.91 -5.14
CA ALA A 51 3.34 11.04 -4.22
C ALA A 51 1.93 11.60 -4.33
#